data_AF-A0A2Z6E7I5-F1
#
_entry.id   AF-A0A2Z6E7I5-F1
#
_cell.length_a   1.000
_cell.length_b   1.000
_cell.length_c   1.000
_cell.angle_alpha   90.00
_cell.angle_beta   90.00
_cell.angle_gamma   90.00
#
_symmetry.space_group_name_H-M   'P 1'
#
loop_
_entity.id
_entity.type
_entity.pdbx_description
1 polymer ?
#
loop_
_entity_poly.entity_id
_entity_poly.type
_entity_poly.pdbx_seq_one_letter_code
_entity_poly.pdbx_strand_id
1 'polypeptide(L)'
;MSGFAGQRWQAGPTWPAPGLAGALGAIALYFMLQVGVGSGLYALLSARELLAEADRRALTVVLTVPVAGGLSLWAVHRTWPLAWRTAAVPGLGLARGARPVDYGLALVIGLSWPLLGGWLTQLLAGDRQIHQHVREMGAAASIGLRVPLALLAVTLAPMVEEVLFRGVLLSALARRWSGPVAVLGSALLFALAHLPDLDFNFLAMPELLVLGLALAWLRLRSGSLWPAILAHGLHNLPAALAWFAAPLAG
;
A
#
# COMPACT_ATOMS: atom_id res chain seq x y z
N MET A 1 5.57 0.03 29.65
CA MET A 1 4.60 -0.02 28.53
C MET A 1 3.73 1.21 28.63
N SER A 2 4.14 2.33 28.02
CA SER A 2 3.27 3.50 27.90
C SER A 2 2.21 3.17 26.84
N GLY A 3 0.97 3.01 27.28
CA GLY A 3 -0.15 2.64 26.43
C GLY A 3 -0.35 3.61 25.27
N PHE A 4 -0.94 3.09 24.20
CA PHE A 4 -1.39 3.77 22.98
C PHE A 4 -2.09 5.13 23.21
N ALA A 5 -2.62 5.36 24.41
CA ALA A 5 -3.33 6.56 24.84
C ALA A 5 -2.44 7.66 25.50
N GLY A 6 -1.17 7.37 25.84
CA GLY A 6 -0.35 8.25 26.69
C GLY A 6 0.72 9.10 25.98
N GLN A 7 1.00 8.87 24.70
CA GLN A 7 1.94 9.72 23.97
C GLN A 7 1.27 11.07 23.67
N ARG A 8 1.82 12.16 24.19
CA ARG A 8 1.40 13.52 23.79
C ARG A 8 1.89 13.78 22.36
N TRP A 9 1.07 13.45 21.36
CA TRP A 9 1.33 13.72 19.93
C TRP A 9 1.35 15.21 19.57
N GLN A 10 1.04 16.10 20.52
CA GLN A 10 0.64 17.49 20.27
C GLN A 10 1.78 18.51 20.40
N ALA A 11 2.96 18.14 20.90
CA ALA A 11 4.11 19.04 20.78
C ALA A 11 4.56 19.06 19.32
N GLY A 12 4.30 20.16 18.61
CA GLY A 12 4.69 20.31 17.21
C GLY A 12 6.21 20.10 17.04
N PRO A 13 6.65 19.36 16.01
CA PRO A 13 8.07 19.16 15.78
C PRO A 13 8.73 20.50 15.45
N THR A 14 10.01 20.66 15.84
CA THR A 14 10.81 21.84 15.47
C THR A 14 11.32 21.77 14.02
N TRP A 15 10.96 20.71 13.29
CA TRP A 15 11.32 20.47 11.89
C TRP A 15 10.08 20.35 10.98
N PRO A 16 10.21 20.61 9.67
CA PRO A 16 9.12 20.45 8.72
C PRO A 16 8.58 19.01 8.72
N ALA A 17 7.29 18.87 9.00
CA ALA A 17 6.57 17.60 8.99
C ALA A 17 5.29 17.71 8.15
N PRO A 18 4.76 16.59 7.61
CA PRO A 18 3.56 16.61 6.79
C PRO A 18 2.37 17.29 7.49
N GLY A 19 1.71 18.21 6.79
CA GLY A 19 0.36 18.65 7.10
C GLY A 19 -0.65 17.93 6.21
N LEU A 20 -1.95 18.06 6.48
CA LEU A 20 -2.99 17.35 5.72
C LEU A 20 -2.95 17.65 4.22
N ALA A 21 -2.83 18.92 3.83
CA ALA A 21 -2.78 19.28 2.41
C ALA A 21 -1.56 18.65 1.70
N GLY A 22 -0.39 18.67 2.35
CA GLY A 22 0.80 18.01 1.82
C GLY A 22 0.66 16.49 1.73
N ALA A 23 0.04 15.86 2.72
CA ALA A 23 -0.19 14.42 2.73
C ALA A 23 -1.15 13.97 1.62
N LEU A 24 -2.29 14.64 1.51
CA LEU A 24 -3.26 14.38 0.44
C LEU A 24 -2.66 14.68 -0.94
N GLY A 25 -1.87 15.76 -1.06
CA GLY A 25 -1.14 16.08 -2.29
C GLY A 25 -0.13 15.01 -2.69
N ALA A 26 0.60 14.42 -1.73
CA ALA A 26 1.54 13.33 -2.01
C ALA A 26 0.83 12.05 -2.49
N ILE A 27 -0.31 11.71 -1.88
CA ILE A 27 -1.14 10.58 -2.32
C ILE A 27 -1.73 10.85 -3.70
N ALA A 28 -2.32 12.04 -3.92
CA ALA A 28 -2.88 12.43 -5.20
C ALA A 28 -1.81 12.40 -6.30
N LEU A 29 -0.60 12.91 -6.03
CA LEU A 29 0.52 12.85 -6.97
C LEU A 29 0.84 11.41 -7.38
N TYR A 30 0.89 10.48 -6.44
CA TYR A 30 1.15 9.07 -6.76
C TYR A 30 0.11 8.49 -7.72
N PHE A 31 -1.18 8.69 -7.45
CA PHE A 31 -2.24 8.19 -8.34
C PHE A 31 -2.29 8.94 -9.68
N MET A 32 -2.03 10.26 -9.70
CA MET A 32 -1.94 11.04 -10.93
C MET A 32 -0.78 10.57 -11.81
N LEU A 33 0.38 10.26 -11.23
CA LEU A 33 1.51 9.68 -11.96
C LEU A 33 1.14 8.31 -12.52
N GLN A 34 0.46 7.46 -11.75
CA GLN A 34 0.02 6.16 -12.25
C GLN A 34 -0.96 6.28 -13.41
N VAL A 35 -1.98 7.13 -13.30
CA VAL A 35 -2.96 7.33 -14.37
C VAL A 35 -2.31 7.97 -15.59
N GLY A 36 -1.51 9.02 -15.41
CA GLY A 36 -0.88 9.76 -16.51
C GLY A 36 0.14 8.93 -17.27
N VAL A 37 1.13 8.36 -16.55
CA VAL A 37 2.17 7.51 -17.15
C VAL A 37 1.56 6.21 -17.67
N GLY A 38 0.65 5.59 -16.91
CA GLY A 38 -0.04 4.37 -17.30
C GLY A 38 -0.87 4.52 -18.57
N SER A 39 -1.74 5.52 -18.64
CA SER A 39 -2.58 5.77 -19.82
C SER A 39 -1.73 6.06 -21.06
N GLY A 40 -0.67 6.85 -20.92
CA GLY A 40 0.24 7.18 -22.02
C GLY A 40 0.98 5.94 -22.55
N LEU A 41 1.56 5.14 -21.66
CA LEU A 41 2.22 3.88 -22.03
C LEU A 41 1.24 2.88 -22.63
N TYR A 42 0.05 2.75 -22.06
CA TYR A 42 -0.98 1.85 -22.56
C TYR A 42 -1.42 2.21 -23.98
N ALA A 43 -1.66 3.50 -24.26
CA ALA A 43 -1.98 3.98 -25.59
C ALA A 43 -0.85 3.71 -26.59
N LEU A 44 0.41 3.96 -26.20
CA LEU A 44 1.57 3.69 -27.04
C LEU A 44 1.73 2.20 -27.37
N LEU A 45 1.55 1.31 -26.38
CA LEU A 45 1.64 -0.13 -26.59
C LEU A 45 0.45 -0.64 -27.43
N SER A 46 -0.74 -0.05 -27.25
CA SER A 46 -1.93 -0.41 -28.01
C SER A 46 -1.80 -0.04 -29.48
N ALA A 47 -1.22 1.12 -29.79
CA ALA A 47 -1.01 1.57 -31.17
C ALA A 47 -0.05 0.68 -31.99
N ARG A 48 0.74 -0.16 -31.33
CA ARG A 48 1.67 -1.07 -32.01
C ARG A 48 1.10 -2.46 -32.25
N GLU A 49 0.01 -2.83 -31.56
CA GLU A 49 -0.66 -4.14 -31.65
C GLU A 49 0.27 -5.36 -31.47
N LEU A 50 1.42 -5.18 -30.82
CA LEU A 50 2.44 -6.23 -30.67
C LEU A 50 2.15 -7.22 -29.54
N LEU A 51 1.26 -6.86 -28.62
CA LEU A 51 1.02 -7.59 -27.38
C LEU A 51 -0.47 -7.92 -27.24
N ALA A 52 -0.74 -9.13 -26.76
CA ALA A 52 -2.05 -9.50 -26.24
C ALA A 52 -2.52 -8.50 -25.16
N GLU A 53 -3.84 -8.34 -25.02
CA GLU A 53 -4.45 -7.35 -24.13
C GLU A 53 -3.95 -7.48 -22.68
N ALA A 54 -3.89 -8.71 -22.14
CA ALA A 54 -3.41 -8.96 -20.79
C ALA A 54 -1.94 -8.57 -20.60
N ASP A 55 -1.08 -8.94 -21.55
CA ASP A 55 0.35 -8.61 -21.53
C ASP A 55 0.59 -7.12 -21.67
N ARG A 56 -0.24 -6.43 -22.45
CA ARG A 56 -0.20 -4.98 -22.60
C ARG A 56 -0.49 -4.28 -21.28
N ARG A 57 -1.58 -4.66 -20.60
CA ARG A 57 -1.94 -4.11 -19.27
C ARG A 57 -0.85 -4.42 -18.24
N ALA A 58 -0.38 -5.66 -18.20
CA ALA A 58 0.69 -6.10 -17.32
C ALA A 58 1.98 -5.29 -17.53
N LEU A 59 2.43 -5.15 -18.78
CA LEU A 59 3.63 -4.38 -19.11
C LEU A 59 3.46 -2.90 -18.76
N THR A 60 2.29 -2.31 -19.01
CA THR A 60 1.99 -0.94 -18.56
C THR A 60 2.20 -0.80 -17.06
N VAL A 61 1.67 -1.72 -16.24
CA VAL A 61 1.86 -1.68 -14.78
C VAL A 61 3.33 -1.86 -14.40
N VAL A 62 4.02 -2.84 -15.01
CA VAL A 62 5.44 -3.12 -14.76
C VAL A 62 6.32 -1.88 -15.02
N LEU A 63 5.98 -1.06 -16.00
CA LEU A 63 6.73 0.16 -16.33
C LEU A 63 6.27 1.37 -15.49
N THR A 64 4.97 1.50 -15.23
CA THR A 64 4.41 2.65 -14.52
C THR A 64 4.74 2.63 -13.03
N VAL A 65 4.61 1.49 -12.34
CA VAL A 65 4.78 1.41 -10.89
C VAL A 65 6.18 1.85 -10.43
N PRO A 66 7.28 1.43 -11.07
CA PRO A 66 8.62 1.92 -10.72
C PRO A 66 8.78 3.43 -10.90
N VAL A 67 8.25 3.99 -11.99
CA VAL A 67 8.37 5.42 -12.30
C VAL A 67 7.53 6.24 -11.32
N ALA A 68 6.24 5.92 -11.18
CA ALA A 68 5.34 6.61 -10.27
C ALA A 68 5.81 6.48 -8.81
N GLY A 69 6.13 5.26 -8.39
CA GLY A 69 6.62 4.98 -7.04
C GLY A 69 7.95 5.69 -6.74
N GLY A 70 8.92 5.61 -7.64
CA GLY A 70 10.22 6.27 -7.50
C GLY A 70 10.09 7.79 -7.41
N LEU A 71 9.30 8.40 -8.28
CA LEU A 71 9.05 9.85 -8.27
C LEU A 71 8.29 10.29 -7.01
N SER A 72 7.30 9.52 -6.55
CA SER A 72 6.59 9.79 -5.31
C SER A 72 7.50 9.70 -4.09
N LEU A 73 8.30 8.64 -3.96
CA LEU A 73 9.25 8.49 -2.86
C LEU A 73 10.30 9.60 -2.87
N TRP A 74 10.82 9.94 -4.06
CA TRP A 74 11.73 11.06 -4.25
C TRP A 74 11.10 12.37 -3.79
N ALA A 75 9.88 12.69 -4.24
CA ALA A 75 9.18 13.90 -3.87
C ALA A 75 8.95 13.98 -2.35
N VAL A 76 8.45 12.91 -1.73
CA VAL A 76 8.24 12.84 -0.27
C VAL A 76 9.55 13.06 0.49
N HIS A 77 10.65 12.41 0.06
CA HIS A 77 11.97 12.59 0.68
C HIS A 77 12.49 14.03 0.52
N ARG A 78 12.30 14.63 -0.66
CA ARG A 78 12.71 16.02 -0.94
C ARG A 78 11.93 17.03 -0.10
N THR A 79 10.64 16.79 0.13
CA THR A 79 9.77 17.68 0.90
C THR A 79 9.97 17.53 2.41
N TRP A 80 10.20 16.32 2.92
CA TRP A 80 10.35 16.07 4.36
C TRP A 80 11.59 15.20 4.70
N PRO A 81 12.81 15.66 4.39
CA PRO A 81 14.03 14.86 4.56
C PRO A 81 14.31 14.53 6.03
N LEU A 82 14.04 15.46 6.95
CA LEU A 82 14.23 15.25 8.39
C LEU A 82 13.18 14.29 8.98
N ALA A 83 11.94 14.37 8.50
CA ALA A 83 10.89 13.46 8.95
C ALA A 83 11.11 12.02 8.44
N TRP A 84 11.76 11.85 7.28
CA TRP A 84 11.95 10.56 6.59
C TRP A 84 12.45 9.44 7.51
N ARG A 85 13.50 9.72 8.30
CA ARG A 85 14.12 8.75 9.22
C ARG A 85 13.64 8.85 10.66
N THR A 86 12.78 9.81 10.97
CA THR A 86 12.33 10.04 12.35
C THR A 86 11.30 8.97 12.75
N ALA A 87 11.59 8.21 13.80
CA ALA A 87 10.78 7.05 14.22
C ALA A 87 9.45 7.45 14.88
N ALA A 88 9.53 8.39 15.83
CA ALA A 88 8.36 8.91 16.52
C ALA A 88 7.54 9.79 15.58
N VAL A 89 6.22 9.62 15.59
CA VAL A 89 5.30 10.50 14.88
C VAL A 89 5.43 11.92 15.45
N PRO A 90 5.49 12.97 14.61
CA PRO A 90 5.11 13.00 13.19
C PRO A 90 6.23 12.70 12.16
N GLY A 91 7.25 11.95 12.54
CA GLY A 91 8.21 11.35 11.61
C GLY A 91 7.61 10.24 10.75
N LEU A 92 8.13 10.03 9.55
CA LEU A 92 7.62 9.04 8.59
C LEU A 92 7.99 7.60 9.01
N GLY A 93 9.15 7.42 9.64
CA GLY A 93 9.53 6.14 10.24
C GLY A 93 10.25 5.17 9.32
N LEU A 94 10.99 5.61 8.28
CA LEU A 94 12.04 4.76 7.68
C LEU A 94 13.27 4.69 8.61
N ALA A 95 13.03 4.26 9.85
CA ALA A 95 14.00 4.10 10.91
C ALA A 95 14.30 2.61 11.12
N ARG A 96 15.55 2.28 11.46
CA ARG A 96 16.01 0.90 11.69
C ARG A 96 15.74 0.39 13.12
N GLY A 97 14.82 1.02 13.86
CA GLY A 97 14.62 0.78 15.31
C GLY A 97 13.63 -0.33 15.69
N ALA A 98 13.07 -1.07 14.73
CA ALA A 98 12.13 -2.16 15.02
C ALA A 98 12.83 -3.34 15.71
N ARG A 99 12.17 -3.94 16.70
CA ARG A 99 12.70 -5.10 17.43
C ARG A 99 12.35 -6.39 16.67
N PRO A 100 13.08 -7.50 16.89
CA PRO A 100 12.76 -8.80 16.28
C PRO A 100 11.31 -9.25 16.47
N VAL A 101 10.72 -8.97 17.65
CA VAL A 101 9.31 -9.27 17.92
C VAL A 101 8.35 -8.52 16.99
N ASP A 102 8.69 -7.32 16.54
CA ASP A 102 7.84 -6.53 15.65
C ASP A 102 7.85 -7.13 14.22
N TYR A 103 8.97 -7.70 13.80
CA TYR A 103 9.04 -8.51 12.57
C TYR A 103 8.31 -9.85 12.72
N GLY A 104 8.41 -10.52 13.87
CA GLY A 104 7.63 -11.73 14.14
C GLY A 104 6.13 -11.48 14.05
N LEU A 105 5.66 -10.35 14.60
CA LEU A 105 4.27 -9.91 14.44
C LEU A 105 3.92 -9.59 12.99
N ALA A 106 4.82 -8.96 12.24
CA ALA A 106 4.63 -8.69 10.82
C ALA A 106 4.48 -9.98 9.99
N LEU A 107 5.28 -11.02 10.28
CA LEU A 107 5.15 -12.34 9.66
C LEU A 107 3.77 -12.95 9.93
N VAL A 108 3.35 -12.95 11.21
CA VAL A 108 2.05 -13.49 11.61
C VAL A 108 0.92 -12.73 10.93
N ILE A 109 0.92 -11.40 10.98
CA ILE A 109 -0.12 -10.58 10.35
C ILE A 109 -0.12 -10.79 8.84
N GLY A 110 1.02 -10.67 8.18
CA GLY A 110 1.11 -10.77 6.72
C GLY A 110 0.73 -12.13 6.16
N LEU A 111 1.04 -13.23 6.86
CA LEU A 111 0.72 -14.59 6.40
C LEU A 111 -0.70 -15.03 6.78
N SER A 112 -1.24 -14.57 7.91
CA SER A 112 -2.59 -14.95 8.36
C SER A 112 -3.69 -14.08 7.77
N TRP A 113 -3.42 -12.79 7.53
CA TRP A 113 -4.44 -11.84 7.08
C TRP A 113 -5.08 -12.21 5.73
N PRO A 114 -4.37 -12.72 4.71
CA PRO A 114 -5.02 -13.15 3.46
C PRO A 114 -6.10 -14.23 3.68
N LEU A 115 -5.91 -15.10 4.67
CA LEU A 115 -6.89 -16.14 5.02
C LEU A 115 -8.07 -15.56 5.80
N LEU A 116 -7.80 -14.76 6.83
CA LEU A 116 -8.82 -14.16 7.68
C LEU A 116 -9.64 -13.08 6.95
N GLY A 117 -8.96 -12.25 6.17
CA GLY A 117 -9.52 -11.22 5.31
C GLY A 117 -10.35 -11.81 4.20
N GLY A 118 -9.83 -12.83 3.50
CA GLY A 118 -10.60 -13.56 2.49
C GLY A 118 -11.85 -14.21 3.08
N TRP A 119 -11.76 -14.81 4.27
CA TRP A 119 -12.93 -15.33 4.98
C TRP A 119 -13.94 -14.23 5.35
N LEU A 120 -13.47 -13.09 5.87
CA LEU A 120 -14.34 -11.95 6.19
C LEU A 120 -15.06 -11.43 4.92
N THR A 121 -14.32 -11.26 3.83
CA THR A 121 -14.87 -10.84 2.54
C THR A 121 -15.91 -11.84 2.04
N GLN A 122 -15.65 -13.15 2.12
CA GLN A 122 -16.63 -14.19 1.75
C GLN A 122 -17.89 -14.16 2.63
N LEU A 123 -17.73 -13.95 3.94
CA LEU A 123 -18.85 -13.88 4.88
C LEU A 123 -19.79 -12.71 4.56
N LEU A 124 -19.24 -11.59 4.09
CA LEU A 124 -20.00 -10.40 3.67
C LEU A 124 -20.53 -10.50 2.24
N ALA A 125 -19.75 -11.11 1.34
CA ALA A 125 -20.09 -11.24 -0.07
C ALA A 125 -21.14 -12.32 -0.33
N GLY A 126 -21.18 -13.37 0.50
CA GLY A 126 -21.94 -14.59 0.22
C GLY A 126 -21.38 -15.27 -1.03
N ASP A 127 -22.28 -15.68 -1.94
CA ASP A 127 -21.90 -16.33 -3.21
C ASP A 127 -21.42 -15.36 -4.29
N ARG A 128 -21.39 -14.05 -4.01
CA ARG A 128 -20.97 -13.04 -5.00
C ARG A 128 -19.46 -13.11 -5.21
N GLN A 129 -19.05 -13.23 -6.47
CA GLN A 129 -17.64 -13.10 -6.83
C GLN A 129 -17.18 -11.65 -6.68
N ILE A 130 -16.04 -11.48 -6.02
CA ILE A 130 -15.38 -10.18 -5.87
C ILE A 130 -14.27 -10.10 -6.90
N HIS A 131 -14.46 -9.22 -7.87
CA HIS A 131 -13.50 -8.94 -8.91
C HIS A 131 -12.40 -8.02 -8.37
N GLN A 132 -11.17 -8.31 -8.78
CA GLN A 132 -9.97 -7.53 -8.45
C GLN A 132 -9.13 -7.44 -9.72
N HIS A 133 -9.05 -6.24 -10.31
CA HIS A 133 -8.40 -6.06 -11.61
C HIS A 133 -6.95 -6.51 -11.59
N VAL A 134 -6.20 -6.20 -10.52
CA VAL A 134 -4.81 -6.62 -10.38
C VAL A 134 -4.69 -8.16 -10.34
N ARG A 135 -5.62 -8.86 -9.68
CA ARG A 135 -5.61 -10.32 -9.62
C ARG A 135 -5.89 -10.95 -10.99
N GLU A 136 -6.90 -10.46 -11.68
CA GLU A 136 -7.31 -10.96 -13.00
C GLU A 136 -6.25 -10.69 -14.06
N MET A 137 -5.70 -9.47 -14.07
CA MET A 137 -4.62 -9.08 -14.97
C MET A 137 -3.38 -9.97 -14.76
N GLY A 138 -2.96 -10.20 -13.52
CA GLY A 138 -1.79 -11.03 -13.23
C GLY A 138 -2.00 -12.50 -13.62
N ALA A 139 -3.21 -13.03 -13.43
CA ALA A 139 -3.57 -14.38 -13.86
C ALA A 139 -3.61 -14.52 -15.39
N ALA A 140 -4.04 -13.47 -16.11
CA ALA A 140 -4.12 -13.48 -17.58
C ALA A 140 -2.79 -13.19 -18.28
N ALA A 141 -1.83 -12.55 -17.60
CA ALA A 141 -0.53 -12.20 -18.17
C ALA A 141 0.34 -13.43 -18.47
N SER A 142 1.23 -13.31 -19.46
CA SER A 142 2.25 -14.30 -19.77
C SER A 142 3.23 -14.47 -18.63
N ILE A 143 3.84 -15.66 -18.56
CA ILE A 143 4.76 -16.03 -17.48
C ILE A 143 5.93 -15.04 -17.31
N GLY A 144 6.41 -14.47 -18.42
CA GLY A 144 7.49 -13.49 -18.42
C GLY A 144 7.11 -12.18 -17.72
N LEU A 145 5.84 -11.79 -17.75
CA LEU A 145 5.33 -10.60 -17.09
C LEU A 145 4.80 -10.86 -15.67
N ARG A 146 4.37 -12.10 -15.36
CA ARG A 146 3.97 -12.49 -13.99
C ARG A 146 5.09 -12.28 -12.97
N VAL A 147 6.33 -12.57 -13.32
CA VAL A 147 7.50 -12.41 -12.42
C VAL A 147 7.73 -10.94 -12.02
N PRO A 148 7.95 -9.99 -12.93
CA PRO A 148 8.14 -8.59 -12.55
C PRO A 148 6.89 -7.99 -11.88
N LEU A 149 5.68 -8.37 -12.29
CA LEU A 149 4.45 -7.97 -11.59
C LEU A 149 4.44 -8.44 -10.14
N ALA A 150 4.73 -9.72 -9.89
CA ALA A 150 4.74 -10.28 -8.54
C ALA A 150 5.78 -9.59 -7.67
N LEU A 151 6.99 -9.35 -8.19
CA LEU A 151 8.04 -8.63 -7.46
C LEU A 151 7.59 -7.22 -7.08
N LEU A 152 6.98 -6.47 -7.99
CA LEU A 152 6.49 -5.12 -7.70
C LEU A 152 5.34 -5.12 -6.69
N ALA A 153 4.40 -6.05 -6.83
CA ALA A 153 3.22 -6.17 -5.97
C ALA A 153 3.58 -6.54 -4.51
N VAL A 154 4.66 -7.29 -4.28
CA VAL A 154 5.10 -7.70 -2.93
C VAL A 154 6.19 -6.80 -2.34
N THR A 155 6.82 -5.93 -3.13
CA THR A 155 7.92 -5.06 -2.66
C THR A 155 7.62 -3.58 -2.82
N LEU A 156 7.71 -3.05 -4.04
CA LEU A 156 7.71 -1.62 -4.29
C LEU A 156 6.33 -0.99 -4.04
N ALA A 157 5.24 -1.64 -4.44
CA ALA A 157 3.89 -1.13 -4.18
C ALA A 157 3.62 -1.01 -2.67
N PRO A 158 3.80 -2.06 -1.84
CA PRO A 158 3.72 -1.94 -0.38
C PRO A 158 4.64 -0.88 0.20
N MET A 159 5.87 -0.75 -0.29
CA MET A 159 6.80 0.28 0.19
C MET A 159 6.27 1.70 -0.04
N VAL A 160 5.79 1.99 -1.24
CA VAL A 160 5.25 3.32 -1.60
C VAL A 160 3.99 3.60 -0.79
N GLU A 161 3.06 2.65 -0.74
CA GLU A 161 1.80 2.80 -0.03
C GLU A 161 2.03 2.99 1.47
N GLU A 162 2.90 2.21 2.12
CA GLU A 162 3.18 2.37 3.54
C GLU A 162 3.86 3.72 3.83
N VAL A 163 4.76 4.20 2.96
CA VAL A 163 5.33 5.54 3.10
C VAL A 163 4.24 6.61 2.99
N LEU A 164 3.32 6.52 2.03
CA LEU A 164 2.26 7.51 1.83
C LEU A 164 1.20 7.47 2.94
N PHE A 165 0.69 6.31 3.30
CA PHE A 165 -0.43 6.16 4.23
C PHE A 165 0.03 6.14 5.70
N ARG A 166 1.10 5.41 6.04
CA ARG A 166 1.56 5.21 7.42
C ARG A 166 2.71 6.14 7.78
N GLY A 167 3.51 6.52 6.80
CA GLY A 167 4.51 7.58 6.97
C GLY A 167 3.87 8.96 6.96
N VAL A 168 3.35 9.38 5.80
CA VAL A 168 2.97 10.77 5.54
C VAL A 168 1.58 11.10 6.11
N LEU A 169 0.54 10.37 5.69
CA LEU A 169 -0.84 10.65 6.08
C LEU A 169 -1.06 10.44 7.57
N LEU A 170 -0.70 9.28 8.13
CA LEU A 170 -0.83 9.02 9.57
C LEU A 170 -0.12 10.10 10.40
N SER A 171 1.08 10.54 9.99
CA SER A 171 1.79 11.62 10.66
C SER A 171 1.05 12.96 10.58
N ALA A 172 0.47 13.29 9.42
CA ALA A 172 -0.33 14.50 9.27
C ALA A 172 -1.61 14.48 10.11
N LEU A 173 -2.30 13.32 10.17
CA LEU A 173 -3.51 13.12 10.96
C LEU A 173 -3.22 13.22 12.47
N ALA A 174 -2.15 12.57 12.94
CA ALA A 174 -1.79 12.52 14.36
C ALA A 174 -1.33 13.88 14.93
N ARG A 175 -0.97 14.83 14.06
CA ARG A 175 -0.71 16.23 14.47
C ARG A 175 -1.98 17.01 14.80
N ARG A 176 -3.12 16.61 14.24
CA ARG A 176 -4.40 17.34 14.39
C ARG A 176 -5.38 16.62 15.28
N TRP A 177 -5.32 15.30 15.32
CA TRP A 177 -6.29 14.44 16.00
C TRP A 177 -5.61 13.46 16.94
N SER A 178 -6.42 12.82 17.79
CA SER A 178 -5.94 11.77 18.70
C SER A 178 -5.41 10.56 17.91
N GLY A 179 -4.50 9.80 18.54
CA GLY A 179 -3.92 8.60 17.94
C GLY A 179 -4.94 7.64 17.32
N PRO A 180 -6.03 7.25 18.02
CA PRO A 180 -7.07 6.38 17.46
C PRO A 180 -7.76 6.96 16.22
N VAL A 181 -8.07 8.26 16.22
CA VAL A 181 -8.71 8.93 15.07
C VAL A 181 -7.75 9.00 13.88
N ALA A 182 -6.47 9.26 14.14
CA ALA A 182 -5.44 9.28 13.10
C ALA A 182 -5.23 7.90 12.47
N VAL A 183 -5.22 6.84 13.28
CA VAL A 183 -5.11 5.46 12.81
C VAL A 183 -6.33 5.07 11.97
N LEU A 184 -7.54 5.35 12.46
CA LEU A 184 -8.76 5.06 11.73
C LEU A 184 -8.83 5.83 10.41
N GLY A 185 -8.49 7.13 10.41
CA GLY A 185 -8.50 7.96 9.21
C GLY A 185 -7.49 7.50 8.16
N SER A 186 -6.28 7.09 8.57
CA SER A 186 -5.26 6.55 7.66
C SER A 186 -5.70 5.22 7.06
N ALA A 187 -6.22 4.30 7.88
CA ALA A 187 -6.70 3.00 7.43
C ALA A 187 -7.93 3.10 6.51
N LEU A 188 -8.85 4.03 6.80
CA LEU A 188 -10.03 4.28 5.98
C LEU A 188 -9.65 4.84 4.60
N LEU A 189 -8.79 5.86 4.56
CA LEU A 189 -8.33 6.43 3.29
C LEU A 189 -7.52 5.43 2.46
N PHE A 190 -6.75 4.55 3.11
CA PHE A 190 -6.09 3.42 2.46
C PHE A 190 -7.11 2.48 1.79
N ALA A 191 -8.12 2.01 2.52
CA ALA A 191 -9.13 1.11 1.98
C ALA A 191 -9.94 1.77 0.83
N LEU A 192 -10.30 3.06 0.97
CA LEU A 192 -10.99 3.81 -0.07
C LEU A 192 -10.16 3.97 -1.35
N ALA A 193 -8.84 4.12 -1.23
CA ALA A 193 -7.95 4.24 -2.38
C ALA A 193 -7.90 2.97 -3.25
N HIS A 194 -8.36 1.82 -2.73
CA HIS A 194 -8.41 0.55 -3.45
C HIS A 194 -9.76 0.29 -4.14
N LEU A 195 -10.80 1.11 -3.89
CA LEU A 195 -12.11 0.90 -4.51
C LEU A 195 -12.07 0.83 -6.05
N PRO A 196 -11.25 1.63 -6.77
CA PRO A 196 -11.16 1.49 -8.22
C PRO A 196 -10.68 0.09 -8.69
N ASP A 197 -9.80 -0.57 -7.93
CA ASP A 197 -9.35 -1.95 -8.25
C ASP A 197 -10.46 -2.99 -7.99
N LEU A 198 -11.40 -2.68 -7.11
CA LEU A 198 -12.52 -3.52 -6.68
C LEU A 198 -13.83 -3.25 -7.46
N ASP A 199 -13.81 -2.58 -8.61
CA ASP A 199 -15.02 -2.13 -9.31
C ASP A 199 -15.96 -1.29 -8.43
N PHE A 200 -15.38 -0.51 -7.51
CA PHE A 200 -16.11 0.23 -6.48
C PHE A 200 -17.02 -0.65 -5.60
N ASN A 201 -16.72 -1.95 -5.49
CA ASN A 201 -17.40 -2.87 -4.62
C ASN A 201 -16.91 -2.73 -3.17
N PHE A 202 -17.81 -2.30 -2.29
CA PHE A 202 -17.52 -2.06 -0.88
C PHE A 202 -17.41 -3.34 -0.03
N LEU A 203 -17.75 -4.52 -0.56
CA LEU A 203 -17.81 -5.77 0.23
C LEU A 203 -16.43 -6.26 0.69
N ALA A 204 -15.37 -5.97 -0.08
CA ALA A 204 -13.99 -6.28 0.32
C ALA A 204 -13.30 -5.14 1.09
N MET A 205 -13.97 -3.99 1.24
CA MET A 205 -13.42 -2.85 1.96
C MET A 205 -13.12 -3.14 3.44
N PRO A 206 -13.95 -3.91 4.19
CA PRO A 206 -13.65 -4.24 5.59
C PRO A 206 -12.35 -5.00 5.78
N GLU A 207 -12.01 -5.91 4.86
CA GLU A 207 -10.72 -6.60 4.86
C GLU A 207 -9.55 -5.61 4.77
N LEU A 208 -9.61 -4.68 3.81
CA LEU A 208 -8.57 -3.67 3.59
C LEU A 208 -8.49 -2.67 4.74
N LEU A 209 -9.63 -2.32 5.35
CA LEU A 209 -9.69 -1.45 6.50
C LEU A 209 -8.97 -2.09 7.70
N VAL A 210 -9.26 -3.36 8.00
CA VAL A 210 -8.64 -4.04 9.14
C VAL A 210 -7.16 -4.32 8.89
N LEU A 211 -6.76 -4.69 7.67
CA LEU A 211 -5.33 -4.71 7.29
C LEU A 211 -4.71 -3.34 7.59
N GLY A 212 -5.36 -2.28 7.14
CA GLY A 212 -4.84 -0.94 7.28
C GLY A 212 -4.70 -0.47 8.73
N LEU A 213 -5.59 -0.92 9.62
CA LEU A 213 -5.49 -0.71 11.07
C LEU A 213 -4.30 -1.49 11.65
N ALA A 214 -4.12 -2.76 11.25
CA ALA A 214 -3.02 -3.60 11.71
C ALA A 214 -1.65 -3.03 11.30
N LEU A 215 -1.52 -2.56 10.05
CA LEU A 215 -0.30 -1.92 9.54
C LEU A 215 0.01 -0.60 10.26
N ALA A 216 -1.00 0.24 10.50
CA ALA A 216 -0.85 1.45 11.28
C ALA A 216 -0.43 1.15 12.73
N TRP A 217 -1.00 0.11 13.35
CA TRP A 217 -0.59 -0.35 14.67
C TRP A 217 0.86 -0.84 14.69
N LEU A 218 1.30 -1.64 13.71
CA LEU A 218 2.69 -2.08 13.57
C LEU A 218 3.64 -0.88 13.47
N ARG A 219 3.28 0.12 12.65
CA ARG A 219 4.05 1.37 12.49
C ARG A 219 4.19 2.13 13.80
N LEU A 220 3.11 2.27 14.57
CA LEU A 220 3.14 3.01 15.84
C LEU A 220 3.87 2.23 16.94
N ARG A 221 3.67 0.91 16.99
CA ARG A 221 4.32 0.02 17.97
C ARG A 221 5.84 0.01 17.80
N SER A 222 6.30 -0.13 16.56
CA SER A 222 7.73 -0.32 16.27
C SER A 222 8.49 0.99 16.05
N GLY A 223 7.79 2.11 15.82
CA GLY A 223 8.41 3.35 15.38
C GLY A 223 9.01 3.26 13.96
N SER A 224 8.73 2.17 13.23
CA SER A 224 9.35 1.86 11.93
C SER A 224 8.28 1.45 10.92
N LEU A 225 8.46 1.80 9.65
CA LEU A 225 7.64 1.30 8.56
C LEU A 225 8.07 -0.10 8.12
N TRP A 226 9.30 -0.54 8.39
CA TRP A 226 9.81 -1.82 7.87
C TRP A 226 8.95 -3.03 8.26
N PRO A 227 8.47 -3.17 9.51
CA PRO A 227 7.54 -4.25 9.85
C PRO A 227 6.20 -4.15 9.10
N ALA A 228 5.67 -2.95 8.90
CA ALA A 228 4.42 -2.77 8.16
C ALA A 228 4.60 -3.07 6.66
N ILE A 229 5.69 -2.61 6.05
CA ILE A 229 6.07 -2.93 4.67
C ILE A 229 6.20 -4.45 4.49
N LEU A 230 6.87 -5.12 5.43
CA LEU A 230 7.01 -6.58 5.40
C LEU A 230 5.64 -7.27 5.51
N ALA A 231 4.81 -6.90 6.48
CA ALA A 231 3.49 -7.48 6.67
C ALA A 231 2.60 -7.29 5.42
N HIS A 232 2.65 -6.10 4.82
CA HIS A 232 1.89 -5.78 3.62
C HIS A 232 2.41 -6.55 2.39
N GLY A 233 3.72 -6.63 2.18
CA GLY A 233 4.30 -7.47 1.12
C GLY A 233 3.94 -8.94 1.26
N LEU A 234 3.97 -9.48 2.49
CA LEU A 234 3.55 -10.85 2.79
C LEU A 234 2.05 -11.07 2.62
N HIS A 235 1.23 -10.06 2.88
CA HIS A 235 -0.19 -10.11 2.58
C HIS A 235 -0.44 -10.25 1.08
N ASN A 236 0.33 -9.56 0.25
CA ASN A 236 0.19 -9.62 -1.21
C ASN A 236 0.77 -10.91 -1.81
N LEU A 237 1.71 -11.56 -1.11
CA LEU A 237 2.45 -12.70 -1.61
C LEU A 237 1.57 -13.89 -2.04
N PRO A 238 0.59 -14.37 -1.25
CA PRO A 238 -0.27 -15.48 -1.69
C PRO A 238 -1.03 -15.18 -3.00
N ALA A 239 -1.55 -13.96 -3.16
CA ALA A 239 -2.23 -13.56 -4.38
C ALA A 239 -1.27 -13.51 -5.58
N ALA A 240 -0.06 -12.99 -5.39
CA ALA A 240 0.97 -12.97 -6.43
C ALA A 240 1.44 -14.38 -6.82
N LEU A 241 1.56 -15.31 -5.86
CA LEU A 241 1.90 -16.71 -6.12
C LEU A 241 0.77 -17.43 -6.87
N ALA A 242 -0.50 -17.12 -6.55
CA ALA A 242 -1.65 -17.72 -7.23
C ALA A 242 -1.66 -17.45 -8.74
N TRP A 243 -1.07 -16.34 -9.21
CA TRP A 243 -0.91 -16.09 -10.64
C TRP A 243 -0.13 -17.17 -11.37
N PHE A 244 0.82 -17.85 -10.71
CA PHE A 244 1.61 -18.91 -11.34
C PHE A 244 0.88 -20.26 -11.40
N ALA A 245 -0.19 -20.42 -10.63
CA ALA A 245 -1.07 -21.59 -10.71
C ALA A 245 -2.16 -21.41 -11.79
N ALA A 246 -2.39 -20.18 -12.27
CA ALA A 246 -3.33 -19.91 -13.33
C ALA A 246 -2.84 -20.52 -14.67
N PRO A 247 -3.73 -21.12 -15.48
CA PRO A 247 -3.38 -21.60 -16.81
C PRO A 247 -2.64 -20.54 -17.61
N LEU A 248 -1.64 -20.96 -18.40
CA LEU A 248 -0.99 -20.05 -19.33
C LEU A 248 -1.99 -19.70 -20.43
N ALA A 249 -2.12 -18.40 -20.73
CA ALA A 249 -2.81 -17.99 -21.95
C ALA A 249 -2.06 -18.59 -23.14
N GLY A 250 -2.78 -19.40 -23.93
CA GLY A 250 -2.27 -20.03 -25.16
C GLY A 250 -2.18 -19.04 -26.33
#